data_AF-A0A182SQW5-F1
#
_entry.id   AF-A0A182SQW5-F1
#
_cell.length_a   1.000
_cell.length_b   1.000
_cell.length_c   1.000
_cell.angle_alpha   90.00
_cell.angle_beta   90.00
_cell.angle_gamma   90.00
#
_symmetry.space_group_name_H-M   'P 1'
#
loop_
_entity.id
_entity.type
_entity.pdbx_description
1 polymer ?
#
loop_
_entity_poly.entity_id
_entity_poly.type
_entity_poly.pdbx_seq_one_letter_code
_entity_poly.pdbx_strand_id
1 'polypeptide(L)'
;MRVRDAAENMLTMILEQIDYFPNECGKQSLSSLLDEVVLAKHSNTSGEHVGELPQEQAIKKFKYFVTENSTVLALFEEPLGNDQDPQPTVTILIRGPFGRHAWTMQLRHLSRSKSGTKYHAPNPGRPVPMNDIMMRQEVEYKYFPDSVDRIPPCIVDYSIPTLDSAEQKIGNQSTKQLARLVEQQVGYEKLSWAETECSVDGLGHAQEASPPSVCHEFQAARLFLSHFGFLTIGQNNGAGQKVDGSAPLLTTLDSSKPEFCQDLKMLDKMSPRSCDTIHVFYVKAGQSTEAEIIGNMDPDNLPSIDAHFWRMLYTIGWPVTVQEHAGWTGFIGNSWKIPRENKSCPQQSDEQKGGRSPEEWHLNGEKTVLYWADVSSEMAIVVPNRNNKVDITVDDTSDGNSCPSTTYERSVSEIQPRSSSISSNQSRQFSLDSESTRVGSISKSADPIPPMRRRTGASKPSALYTAPTAKVLLVWLESFEDHLTFPIDSLLHYTRAGYSTQHGSAAATNSSECFIIYLHALSSSLLRVKLQGPVGRMNFAIPLIDGMVVSKRVIGSLIRQTACNMAKRKRLDNDSYQPPHVRRRIKIQEIMHKYKKDLTEAEMLADLFKPSI
;
A
#
# COMPACT_ATOMS: atom_id res chain seq x y z
N MET A 1 12.73 3.35 17.25
CA MET A 1 12.27 3.75 15.89
C MET A 1 13.44 4.38 15.17
N ARG A 2 13.78 3.93 13.95
CA ARG A 2 14.85 4.55 13.17
C ARG A 2 14.32 5.86 12.60
N VAL A 3 15.08 6.96 12.71
CA VAL A 3 14.65 8.33 12.32
C VAL A 3 14.10 8.36 10.90
N ARG A 4 14.70 7.57 10.00
CA ARG A 4 14.26 7.41 8.61
C ARG A 4 12.81 6.92 8.50
N ASP A 5 12.45 5.83 9.19
CA ASP A 5 11.10 5.25 9.10
C ASP A 5 10.04 6.24 9.62
N ALA A 6 10.39 7.03 10.65
CA ALA A 6 9.53 8.08 11.16
C ALA A 6 9.32 9.22 10.15
N ALA A 7 10.40 9.65 9.48
CA ALA A 7 10.35 10.68 8.46
C ALA A 7 9.57 10.25 7.22
N GLU A 8 9.77 9.00 6.75
CA GLU A 8 9.00 8.42 5.65
C GLU A 8 7.51 8.39 5.99
N ASN A 9 7.14 7.94 7.19
CA ASN A 9 5.74 7.92 7.63
C ASN A 9 5.13 9.33 7.69
N MET A 10 5.88 10.31 8.20
CA MET A 10 5.41 11.70 8.27
C MET A 10 5.22 12.29 6.87
N LEU A 11 6.16 12.07 5.95
CA LEU A 11 6.06 12.54 4.58
C LEU A 11 4.83 11.95 3.88
N THR A 12 4.58 10.65 4.00
CA THR A 12 3.38 10.02 3.45
C THR A 12 2.11 10.61 4.05
N MET A 13 2.05 10.80 5.38
CA MET A 13 0.88 11.44 6.00
C MET A 13 0.62 12.84 5.45
N ILE A 14 1.68 13.61 5.18
CA ILE A 14 1.57 14.95 4.61
C ILE A 14 1.07 14.90 3.16
N LEU A 15 1.65 14.04 2.34
CA LEU A 15 1.37 14.00 0.91
C LEU A 15 0.04 13.32 0.55
N GLU A 16 -0.35 12.27 1.30
CA GLU A 16 -1.52 11.45 0.95
C GLU A 16 -2.77 11.79 1.76
N GLN A 17 -2.63 12.34 2.97
CA GLN A 17 -3.75 12.37 3.93
C GLN A 17 -4.21 13.78 4.29
N ILE A 18 -3.37 14.81 4.10
CA ILE A 18 -3.81 16.20 4.24
C ILE A 18 -4.91 16.47 3.20
N ASP A 19 -6.03 17.05 3.66
CA ASP A 19 -7.25 17.35 2.89
C ASP A 19 -7.96 16.15 2.24
N TYR A 20 -7.41 14.94 2.31
CA TYR A 20 -8.01 13.72 1.78
C TYR A 20 -8.73 12.86 2.83
N PHE A 21 -8.38 12.97 4.12
CA PHE A 21 -9.02 12.20 5.18
C PHE A 21 -10.26 12.91 5.77
N PRO A 22 -11.41 12.22 5.95
CA PRO A 22 -11.69 10.84 5.54
C PRO A 22 -11.95 10.71 4.04
N ASN A 23 -11.54 9.59 3.46
CA ASN A 23 -11.75 9.28 2.05
C ASN A 23 -13.17 8.73 1.78
N GLU A 24 -13.45 8.32 0.55
CA GLU A 24 -14.75 7.73 0.14
C GLU A 24 -15.09 6.42 0.88
N CYS A 25 -14.09 5.69 1.39
CA CYS A 25 -14.29 4.50 2.23
C CYS A 25 -14.56 4.86 3.71
N GLY A 26 -14.70 6.14 4.04
CA GLY A 26 -14.98 6.64 5.38
C GLY A 26 -13.76 6.63 6.31
N LYS A 27 -14.01 6.82 7.61
CA LYS A 27 -12.95 6.86 8.64
C LYS A 27 -12.37 5.46 8.94
N GLN A 28 -13.11 4.40 8.56
CA GLN A 28 -12.76 3.01 8.84
C GLN A 28 -11.57 2.50 8.02
N SER A 29 -11.27 3.07 6.86
CA SER A 29 -10.17 2.61 6.02
C SER A 29 -9.46 3.77 5.33
N LEU A 30 -8.13 3.83 5.43
CA LEU A 30 -7.30 4.75 4.64
C LEU A 30 -7.01 4.22 3.23
N SER A 31 -7.29 2.94 3.01
CA SER A 31 -6.99 2.19 1.78
C SER A 31 -8.27 1.84 1.02
N SER A 32 -8.10 1.56 -0.27
CA SER A 32 -9.17 1.02 -1.10
C SER A 32 -9.60 -0.37 -0.63
N LEU A 33 -10.92 -0.55 -0.52
CA LEU A 33 -11.55 -1.83 -0.21
C LEU A 33 -11.68 -2.74 -1.44
N LEU A 34 -11.37 -2.26 -2.64
CA LEU A 34 -11.36 -3.06 -3.86
C LEU A 34 -10.29 -4.15 -3.81
N ASP A 35 -10.68 -5.38 -4.10
CA ASP A 35 -9.82 -6.55 -4.22
C ASP A 35 -10.00 -7.23 -5.58
N GLU A 36 -9.21 -8.28 -5.83
CA GLU A 36 -9.26 -9.05 -7.06
C GLU A 36 -10.66 -9.64 -7.32
N VAL A 37 -11.36 -10.07 -6.27
CA VAL A 37 -12.66 -10.73 -6.39
C VAL A 37 -13.72 -9.73 -6.84
N VAL A 38 -13.75 -8.55 -6.22
CA VAL A 38 -14.66 -7.46 -6.58
C VAL A 38 -14.39 -6.99 -8.01
N LEU A 39 -13.13 -6.80 -8.39
CA LEU A 39 -12.77 -6.37 -9.74
C LEU A 39 -13.08 -7.44 -10.80
N ALA A 40 -12.74 -8.71 -10.54
CA ALA A 40 -13.05 -9.81 -11.45
C ALA A 40 -14.56 -10.01 -11.61
N LYS A 41 -15.36 -9.80 -10.56
CA LYS A 41 -16.83 -9.85 -10.64
C LYS A 41 -17.40 -8.79 -11.58
N HIS A 42 -16.82 -7.59 -11.61
CA HIS A 42 -17.28 -6.49 -12.45
C HIS A 42 -16.59 -6.45 -13.84
N SER A 43 -15.84 -7.50 -14.18
CA SER A 43 -15.26 -7.67 -15.52
C SER A 43 -16.27 -8.28 -16.48
N ASN A 44 -16.22 -7.86 -17.75
CA ASN A 44 -17.21 -8.27 -18.76
C ASN A 44 -17.12 -9.77 -19.12
N THR A 45 -15.99 -10.43 -18.82
CA THR A 45 -15.79 -11.88 -19.02
C THR A 45 -16.59 -12.72 -18.02
N SER A 46 -17.00 -12.13 -16.89
CA SER A 46 -17.82 -12.76 -15.87
C SER A 46 -19.29 -12.49 -16.19
N GLY A 47 -19.92 -13.35 -16.99
CA GLY A 47 -21.33 -13.17 -17.38
C GLY A 47 -22.27 -12.92 -16.19
N GLU A 48 -23.46 -12.35 -16.45
CA GLU A 48 -24.45 -11.88 -15.46
C GLU A 48 -24.93 -12.92 -14.41
N HIS A 49 -24.44 -14.16 -14.47
CA HIS A 49 -24.86 -15.30 -13.63
C HIS A 49 -23.73 -16.01 -12.86
N VAL A 50 -22.57 -15.39 -12.65
CA VAL A 50 -21.53 -16.04 -11.83
C VAL A 50 -21.76 -15.74 -10.34
N GLY A 51 -21.92 -16.81 -9.55
CA GLY A 51 -21.89 -16.74 -8.08
C GLY A 51 -20.56 -16.19 -7.54
N GLU A 52 -20.32 -16.27 -6.23
CA GLU A 52 -19.03 -15.81 -5.67
C GLU A 52 -17.85 -16.52 -6.38
N LEU A 53 -17.08 -15.78 -7.19
CA LEU A 53 -15.84 -16.27 -7.79
C LEU A 53 -14.85 -16.62 -6.67
N PRO A 54 -14.33 -17.85 -6.61
CA PRO A 54 -13.26 -18.19 -5.67
C PRO A 54 -12.06 -17.26 -5.88
N GLN A 55 -11.49 -16.78 -4.78
CA GLN A 55 -10.38 -15.81 -4.84
C GLN A 55 -9.17 -16.31 -5.64
N GLU A 56 -8.92 -17.62 -5.65
CA GLU A 56 -7.84 -18.22 -6.45
C GLU A 56 -8.06 -18.06 -7.95
N GLN A 57 -9.32 -18.12 -8.42
CA GLN A 57 -9.66 -17.90 -9.82
C GLN A 57 -9.53 -16.42 -10.18
N ALA A 58 -9.98 -15.52 -9.29
CA ALA A 58 -9.82 -14.08 -9.48
C ALA A 58 -8.34 -13.70 -9.59
N ILE A 59 -7.47 -14.22 -8.70
CA ILE A 59 -6.03 -13.95 -8.69
C ILE A 59 -5.36 -14.34 -10.01
N LYS A 60 -5.78 -15.44 -10.67
CA LYS A 60 -5.19 -15.88 -11.95
C LYS A 60 -5.39 -14.89 -13.09
N LYS A 61 -6.42 -14.05 -13.04
CA LYS A 61 -6.67 -13.00 -14.04
C LYS A 61 -5.68 -11.83 -13.94
N PHE A 62 -4.94 -11.71 -12.83
CA PHE A 62 -4.03 -10.60 -12.57
C PHE A 62 -2.58 -11.02 -12.81
N LYS A 63 -1.79 -10.10 -13.37
CA LYS A 63 -0.33 -10.22 -13.46
C LYS A 63 0.31 -9.47 -12.30
N TYR A 64 1.17 -10.14 -11.54
CA TYR A 64 1.76 -9.59 -10.32
C TYR A 64 3.23 -9.24 -10.49
N PHE A 65 3.59 -8.05 -10.02
CA PHE A 65 4.96 -7.55 -10.02
C PHE A 65 5.29 -6.92 -8.67
N VAL A 66 6.58 -6.89 -8.33
CA VAL A 66 7.10 -6.09 -7.22
C VAL A 66 8.05 -5.04 -7.77
N THR A 67 7.86 -3.81 -7.34
CA THR A 67 8.75 -2.68 -7.63
C THR A 67 9.37 -2.15 -6.35
N GLU A 68 10.62 -1.70 -6.46
CA GLU A 68 11.44 -1.13 -5.36
C GLU A 68 11.53 -2.00 -4.09
N ASN A 69 11.26 -3.31 -4.21
CA ASN A 69 11.17 -4.25 -3.09
C ASN A 69 10.22 -3.78 -1.96
N SER A 70 9.23 -2.93 -2.27
CA SER A 70 8.31 -2.36 -1.29
C SER A 70 6.86 -2.26 -1.75
N THR A 71 6.60 -2.42 -3.05
CA THR A 71 5.26 -2.24 -3.62
C THR A 71 4.92 -3.41 -4.53
N VAL A 72 3.79 -4.07 -4.27
CA VAL A 72 3.21 -5.08 -5.16
C VAL A 72 2.23 -4.40 -6.10
N LEU A 73 2.36 -4.65 -7.40
CA LEU A 73 1.46 -4.22 -8.45
C LEU A 73 0.72 -5.45 -8.98
N ALA A 74 -0.62 -5.44 -8.93
CA ALA A 74 -1.44 -6.43 -9.62
C ALA A 74 -2.14 -5.74 -10.80
N LEU A 75 -1.79 -6.14 -12.02
CA LEU A 75 -2.30 -5.55 -13.26
C LEU A 75 -3.45 -6.39 -13.80
N PHE A 76 -4.54 -5.71 -14.16
CA PHE A 76 -5.77 -6.28 -14.67
C PHE A 76 -6.15 -5.59 -15.98
N GLU A 77 -6.11 -6.33 -17.09
CA GLU A 77 -6.32 -5.79 -18.45
C GLU A 77 -7.71 -6.10 -19.01
N GLU A 78 -8.65 -6.62 -18.20
CA GLU A 78 -10.04 -6.80 -18.62
C GLU A 78 -10.86 -5.51 -18.42
N PRO A 79 -11.72 -5.12 -19.37
CA PRO A 79 -12.57 -3.95 -19.24
C PRO A 79 -13.62 -4.15 -18.14
N LEU A 80 -13.83 -3.09 -17.36
CA LEU A 80 -14.87 -3.00 -16.33
C LEU A 80 -16.10 -2.28 -16.90
N GLY A 81 -17.15 -3.01 -17.25
CA GLY A 81 -18.50 -2.48 -17.48
C GLY A 81 -18.71 -1.45 -18.60
N ASN A 82 -17.87 -1.42 -19.64
CA ASN A 82 -17.91 -0.38 -20.69
C ASN A 82 -17.97 -0.96 -22.12
N ASP A 83 -18.92 -1.87 -22.38
CA ASP A 83 -19.05 -2.62 -23.65
C ASP A 83 -19.43 -1.77 -24.88
N GLN A 84 -19.87 -0.53 -24.69
CA GLN A 84 -20.31 0.31 -25.81
C GLN A 84 -19.14 0.86 -26.64
N ASP A 85 -17.91 0.88 -26.09
CA ASP A 85 -16.72 1.38 -26.78
C ASP A 85 -15.42 0.76 -26.17
N PRO A 86 -14.83 -0.27 -26.80
CA PRO A 86 -13.66 -0.96 -26.25
C PRO A 86 -12.43 -0.03 -26.29
N GLN A 87 -12.06 0.51 -25.12
CA GLN A 87 -10.89 1.38 -24.95
C GLN A 87 -9.78 0.65 -24.21
N PRO A 88 -8.50 0.88 -24.56
CA PRO A 88 -7.35 0.33 -23.82
C PRO A 88 -7.45 0.76 -22.35
N THR A 89 -7.74 -0.21 -21.48
CA THR A 89 -7.99 0.02 -20.06
C THR A 89 -7.16 -0.94 -19.23
N VAL A 90 -6.50 -0.42 -18.20
CA VAL A 90 -5.81 -1.25 -17.19
C VAL A 90 -6.26 -0.80 -15.81
N THR A 91 -6.65 -1.77 -14.99
CA THR A 91 -6.89 -1.56 -13.56
C THR A 91 -5.74 -2.16 -12.77
N ILE A 92 -5.26 -1.41 -11.79
CA ILE A 92 -4.04 -1.71 -11.05
C ILE A 92 -4.36 -1.70 -9.57
N LEU A 93 -4.12 -2.82 -8.89
CA LEU A 93 -4.09 -2.86 -7.43
C LEU A 93 -2.65 -2.65 -6.95
N ILE A 94 -2.42 -1.55 -6.25
CA ILE A 94 -1.12 -1.14 -5.71
C ILE A 94 -1.15 -1.45 -4.21
N ARG A 95 -0.34 -2.41 -3.76
CA ARG A 95 -0.17 -2.73 -2.34
C ARG A 95 1.20 -2.27 -1.90
N GLY A 96 1.23 -1.25 -1.04
CA GLY A 96 2.46 -0.67 -0.52
C GLY A 96 2.54 -0.68 1.00
N PRO A 97 3.57 -0.01 1.55
CA PRO A 97 3.75 0.14 2.99
C PRO A 97 2.57 0.84 3.67
N PHE A 98 1.88 1.73 2.97
CA PHE A 98 0.83 2.58 3.55
C PHE A 98 -0.59 2.12 3.24
N GLY A 99 -0.75 0.97 2.58
CA GLY A 99 -2.07 0.43 2.30
C GLY A 99 -2.21 -0.23 0.95
N ARG A 100 -3.44 -0.26 0.48
CA ARG A 100 -3.84 -0.73 -0.84
C ARG A 100 -4.57 0.39 -1.58
N HIS A 101 -4.22 0.61 -2.84
CA HIS A 101 -4.84 1.59 -3.71
C HIS A 101 -5.27 0.89 -5.01
N ALA A 102 -6.31 1.42 -5.64
CA ALA A 102 -6.82 0.90 -6.90
C ALA A 102 -6.86 2.05 -7.91
N TRP A 103 -6.15 1.91 -9.02
CA TRP A 103 -6.13 2.88 -10.10
C TRP A 103 -6.68 2.24 -11.37
N THR A 104 -7.59 2.93 -12.05
CA THR A 104 -8.04 2.54 -13.39
C THR A 104 -7.59 3.61 -14.37
N MET A 105 -6.79 3.19 -15.35
CA MET A 105 -6.29 4.05 -16.41
C MET A 105 -6.92 3.63 -17.72
N GLN A 106 -7.42 4.61 -18.48
CA GLN A 106 -8.06 4.38 -19.76
C GLN A 106 -7.47 5.35 -20.79
N LEU A 107 -6.93 4.81 -21.88
CA LEU A 107 -6.39 5.61 -22.97
C LEU A 107 -7.52 6.10 -23.87
N ARG A 108 -7.54 7.42 -24.15
CA ARG A 108 -8.51 8.07 -25.05
C ARG A 108 -7.80 9.04 -25.97
N HIS A 109 -8.23 9.12 -27.22
CA HIS A 109 -7.73 10.11 -28.18
C HIS A 109 -8.28 11.52 -27.92
N LEU A 110 -9.52 11.61 -27.42
CA LEU A 110 -10.20 12.86 -27.06
C LEU A 110 -10.65 12.83 -25.59
N SER A 111 -10.75 14.01 -24.98
CA SER A 111 -11.29 14.17 -23.62
C SER A 111 -12.72 13.62 -23.50
N ARG A 112 -13.10 13.18 -22.29
CA ARG A 112 -14.45 12.66 -21.98
C ARG A 112 -15.56 13.62 -22.39
N SER A 113 -15.35 14.93 -22.24
CA SER A 113 -16.32 15.96 -22.62
C SER A 113 -16.54 16.10 -24.14
N LYS A 114 -15.60 15.63 -24.96
CA LYS A 114 -15.67 15.67 -26.43
C LYS A 114 -15.98 14.30 -27.05
N SER A 115 -16.11 13.26 -26.24
CA SER A 115 -16.28 11.86 -26.67
C SER A 115 -17.74 11.47 -26.98
N GLY A 116 -18.71 12.39 -26.84
CA GLY A 116 -20.13 12.11 -27.10
C GLY A 116 -20.48 11.93 -28.59
N THR A 117 -19.54 12.16 -29.49
CA THR A 117 -19.68 11.92 -30.92
C THR A 117 -18.91 10.65 -31.28
N LYS A 118 -19.64 9.67 -31.82
CA LYS A 118 -19.16 8.36 -32.26
C LYS A 118 -17.82 8.51 -33.01
N TYR A 119 -16.79 7.81 -32.54
CA TYR A 119 -15.42 7.80 -33.09
C TYR A 119 -15.28 7.22 -34.50
N HIS A 120 -16.39 6.85 -35.14
CA HIS A 120 -16.42 6.70 -36.58
C HIS A 120 -16.34 8.08 -37.23
N ALA A 121 -15.18 8.75 -37.13
CA ALA A 121 -14.78 9.57 -38.25
C ALA A 121 -14.80 8.63 -39.46
N PRO A 122 -15.69 8.84 -40.46
CA PRO A 122 -15.65 8.03 -41.66
C PRO A 122 -14.21 8.10 -42.15
N ASN A 123 -13.58 6.94 -42.31
CA ASN A 123 -12.25 6.87 -42.91
C ASN A 123 -12.34 7.72 -44.18
N PRO A 124 -11.60 8.84 -44.30
CA PRO A 124 -11.72 9.71 -45.47
C PRO A 124 -11.30 9.00 -46.76
N GLY A 125 -10.90 7.72 -46.65
CA GLY A 125 -10.35 6.92 -47.71
C GLY A 125 -8.89 7.28 -47.89
N ARG A 126 -8.14 6.36 -48.50
CA ARG A 126 -6.86 6.72 -49.06
C ARG A 126 -7.12 7.74 -50.17
N PRO A 127 -6.38 8.86 -50.27
CA PRO A 127 -6.40 9.69 -51.46
C PRO A 127 -6.12 8.79 -52.66
N VAL A 128 -7.03 8.77 -53.64
CA VAL A 128 -6.84 7.99 -54.87
C VAL A 128 -5.54 8.50 -55.51
N PRO A 129 -4.60 7.61 -55.90
CA PRO A 129 -3.44 8.03 -56.65
C PRO A 129 -3.95 8.65 -57.96
N MET A 130 -3.97 9.98 -58.05
CA MET A 130 -4.03 10.62 -59.35
C MET A 130 -2.72 10.28 -60.03
N ASN A 131 -2.77 9.47 -61.08
CA ASN A 131 -1.65 9.22 -62.00
C ASN A 131 -1.25 10.48 -62.80
N ASP A 132 -1.67 11.66 -62.33
CA ASP A 132 -1.10 12.92 -62.76
C ASP A 132 0.35 12.90 -62.28
N ILE A 133 1.23 12.49 -63.17
CA ILE A 133 2.68 12.63 -63.01
C ILE A 133 2.90 14.12 -62.77
N MET A 134 2.93 14.54 -61.50
CA MET A 134 3.51 15.81 -61.15
C MET A 134 4.92 15.70 -61.67
N MET A 135 5.21 16.36 -62.80
CA MET A 135 6.58 16.50 -63.29
C MET A 135 7.36 16.97 -62.09
N ARG A 136 8.20 16.07 -61.55
CA ARG A 136 9.05 16.37 -60.42
C ARG A 136 9.88 17.53 -60.92
N GLN A 137 9.58 18.73 -60.45
CA GLN A 137 10.35 19.89 -60.88
C GLN A 137 11.75 19.58 -60.37
N GLU A 138 12.70 19.39 -61.29
CA GLU A 138 14.10 19.24 -60.93
C GLU A 138 14.51 20.58 -60.32
N VAL A 139 14.27 20.72 -59.02
CA VAL A 139 14.76 21.82 -58.23
C VAL A 139 16.20 21.46 -57.95
N GLU A 140 17.11 22.15 -58.62
CA GLU A 140 18.52 22.08 -58.30
C GLU A 140 18.70 22.59 -56.87
N TYR A 141 18.88 21.67 -55.92
CA TYR A 141 19.05 22.00 -54.51
C TYR A 141 20.39 22.69 -54.32
N LYS A 142 20.37 24.01 -54.24
CA LYS A 142 21.54 24.80 -53.85
C LYS A 142 21.63 24.81 -52.33
N TYR A 143 22.79 24.41 -51.81
CA TYR A 143 23.07 24.43 -50.36
C TYR A 143 23.12 25.85 -49.78
N PHE A 144 23.32 26.86 -50.63
CA PHE A 144 23.40 28.27 -50.27
C PHE A 144 22.64 29.15 -51.27
N PRO A 145 22.12 30.33 -50.87
CA PRO A 145 21.50 31.29 -51.77
C PRO A 145 22.49 31.80 -52.84
N ASP A 146 21.99 32.14 -54.04
CA ASP A 146 22.77 32.69 -55.16
C ASP A 146 23.54 34.00 -54.84
N SER A 147 23.23 34.64 -53.72
CA SER A 147 23.94 35.82 -53.24
C SER A 147 25.29 35.47 -52.59
N VAL A 148 25.45 34.24 -52.09
CA VAL A 148 26.69 33.80 -51.41
C VAL A 148 27.84 33.69 -52.41
N ASP A 149 27.58 33.19 -53.62
CA ASP A 149 28.59 33.09 -54.69
C ASP A 149 29.05 34.46 -55.23
N ARG A 150 28.32 35.54 -54.92
CA ARG A 150 28.67 36.92 -55.30
C ARG A 150 29.59 37.59 -54.30
N ILE A 151 29.82 36.98 -53.13
CA ILE A 151 30.70 37.53 -52.09
C ILE A 151 32.14 37.19 -52.49
N PRO A 152 33.02 38.19 -52.72
CA PRO A 152 34.41 37.93 -53.04
C PRO A 152 35.09 37.21 -51.88
N PRO A 153 35.71 36.03 -52.08
CA PRO A 153 36.37 35.30 -51.01
C PRO A 153 37.57 36.09 -50.49
N CYS A 154 37.71 36.13 -49.17
CA CYS A 154 38.85 36.71 -48.49
C CYS A 154 39.91 35.64 -48.18
N ILE A 155 41.11 36.07 -47.78
CA ILE A 155 42.25 35.16 -47.51
C ILE A 155 41.91 34.13 -46.42
N VAL A 156 41.01 34.47 -45.48
CA VAL A 156 40.55 33.56 -44.42
C VAL A 156 39.64 32.45 -44.95
N ASP A 157 38.89 32.69 -46.03
CA ASP A 157 37.97 31.69 -46.59
C ASP A 157 38.73 30.49 -47.21
N TYR A 158 39.98 30.70 -47.60
CA TYR A 158 40.89 29.64 -48.06
C TYR A 158 41.56 28.85 -46.92
N SER A 159 41.30 29.18 -45.66
CA SER A 159 41.83 28.44 -44.51
C SER A 159 41.11 27.10 -44.29
N ILE A 160 39.86 26.99 -44.76
CA ILE A 160 39.11 25.73 -44.74
C ILE A 160 39.38 25.02 -46.08
N PRO A 161 40.01 23.84 -46.07
CA PRO A 161 40.26 23.10 -47.30
C PRO A 161 38.93 22.69 -47.96
N THR A 162 38.87 22.81 -49.29
CA THR A 162 37.72 22.32 -50.08
C THR A 162 37.56 20.82 -49.92
N LEU A 163 36.35 20.29 -50.12
CA LEU A 163 36.07 18.86 -50.00
C LEU A 163 37.02 18.01 -50.85
N ASP A 164 37.29 18.43 -52.09
CA ASP A 164 38.25 17.79 -53.00
C ASP A 164 39.69 17.85 -52.47
N SER A 165 40.10 19.00 -51.91
CA SER A 165 41.44 19.12 -51.30
C SER A 165 41.54 18.33 -50.00
N ALA A 166 40.44 18.14 -49.26
CA ALA A 166 40.37 17.35 -48.04
C ALA A 166 40.38 15.85 -48.35
N GLU A 167 39.70 15.39 -49.40
CA GLU A 167 39.80 14.02 -49.89
C GLU A 167 41.21 13.68 -50.39
N GLN A 168 41.85 14.59 -51.13
CA GLN A 168 43.22 14.37 -51.63
C GLN A 168 44.28 14.41 -50.52
N LYS A 169 44.11 15.24 -49.48
CA LYS A 169 45.12 15.41 -48.41
C LYS A 169 44.85 14.58 -47.14
N ILE A 170 43.60 14.22 -46.85
CA ILE A 170 43.13 13.61 -45.60
C ILE A 170 42.31 12.33 -45.87
N GLY A 171 42.37 11.81 -47.10
CA GLY A 171 41.69 10.56 -47.50
C GLY A 171 42.23 9.34 -46.75
N ASN A 172 41.68 9.05 -45.57
CA ASN A 172 41.93 7.82 -44.84
C ASN A 172 41.21 6.64 -45.51
N GLN A 173 41.63 5.41 -45.19
CA GLN A 173 40.98 4.18 -45.70
C GLN A 173 39.46 4.16 -45.47
N SER A 174 39.01 4.75 -44.36
CA SER A 174 37.59 4.91 -44.02
C SER A 174 36.82 5.78 -45.00
N THR A 175 37.40 6.87 -45.51
CA THR A 175 36.75 7.79 -46.45
C THR A 175 36.60 7.13 -47.82
N LYS A 176 37.63 6.39 -48.27
CA LYS A 176 37.56 5.57 -49.49
C LYS A 176 36.54 4.44 -49.38
N GLN A 177 36.41 3.84 -48.20
CA GLN A 177 35.41 2.81 -47.94
C GLN A 177 34.00 3.39 -47.92
N LEU A 178 33.80 4.58 -47.35
CA LEU A 178 32.52 5.30 -47.40
C LEU A 178 32.14 5.65 -48.84
N ALA A 179 33.06 6.19 -49.65
CA ALA A 179 32.81 6.49 -51.05
C ALA A 179 32.37 5.24 -51.84
N ARG A 180 33.03 4.09 -51.60
CA ARG A 180 32.61 2.80 -52.19
C ARG A 180 31.23 2.36 -51.74
N LEU A 181 30.90 2.52 -50.45
CA LEU A 181 29.58 2.17 -49.94
C LEU A 181 28.49 3.07 -50.54
N VAL A 182 28.78 4.36 -50.74
CA VAL A 182 27.85 5.29 -51.41
C VAL A 182 27.66 4.93 -52.87
N GLU A 183 28.73 4.62 -53.63
CA GLU A 183 28.60 4.15 -55.01
C GLU A 183 27.80 2.84 -55.09
N GLN A 184 28.06 1.90 -54.18
CA GLN A 184 27.31 0.65 -54.09
C GLN A 184 25.84 0.92 -53.78
N GLN A 185 25.54 1.80 -52.82
CA GLN A 185 24.17 2.18 -52.46
C GLN A 185 23.44 2.82 -53.65
N VAL A 186 24.07 3.73 -54.38
CA VAL A 186 23.50 4.33 -55.61
C VAL A 186 23.24 3.25 -56.66
N GLY A 187 24.15 2.27 -56.80
CA GLY A 187 23.95 1.12 -57.68
C GLY A 187 22.75 0.26 -57.26
N TYR A 188 22.65 -0.07 -55.98
CA TYR A 188 21.53 -0.83 -55.42
C TYR A 188 20.20 -0.09 -55.55
N GLU A 189 20.18 1.22 -55.34
CA GLU A 189 18.99 2.03 -55.55
C GLU A 189 18.59 2.02 -57.02
N LYS A 190 19.50 2.24 -57.97
CA LYS A 190 19.17 2.16 -59.40
C LYS A 190 18.64 0.79 -59.80
N LEU A 191 19.24 -0.29 -59.29
CA LEU A 191 18.79 -1.66 -59.55
C LEU A 191 17.41 -1.91 -58.92
N SER A 192 17.20 -1.49 -57.67
CA SER A 192 15.92 -1.61 -56.97
C SER A 192 14.81 -0.82 -57.66
N TRP A 193 15.10 0.39 -58.16
CA TRP A 193 14.15 1.19 -58.92
C TRP A 193 13.81 0.54 -60.25
N ALA A 194 14.81 0.06 -61.00
CA ALA A 194 14.58 -0.68 -62.25
C ALA A 194 13.80 -1.99 -62.02
N GLU A 195 14.10 -2.70 -60.93
CA GLU A 195 13.36 -3.90 -60.52
C GLU A 195 11.92 -3.56 -60.12
N THR A 196 11.69 -2.43 -59.46
CA THR A 196 10.33 -1.95 -59.12
C THR A 196 9.54 -1.49 -60.36
N GLU A 197 10.20 -0.88 -61.35
CA GLU A 197 9.60 -0.47 -62.62
C GLU A 197 9.28 -1.67 -63.54
N CYS A 198 10.08 -2.74 -63.50
CA CYS A 198 9.87 -3.96 -64.29
C CYS A 198 9.09 -5.06 -63.56
N SER A 199 8.90 -4.96 -62.24
CA SER A 199 8.11 -5.92 -61.47
C SER A 199 6.62 -5.77 -61.74
N VAL A 200 5.91 -6.90 -61.80
CA VAL A 200 4.44 -6.95 -61.82
C VAL A 200 3.80 -6.36 -60.55
N ASP A 201 4.58 -6.17 -59.48
CA ASP A 201 4.21 -5.42 -58.26
C ASP A 201 4.57 -3.92 -58.33
N GLY A 202 5.05 -3.43 -59.48
CA GLY A 202 5.10 -2.00 -59.75
C GLY A 202 3.74 -1.36 -59.49
N LEU A 203 3.72 -0.11 -58.99
CA LEU A 203 2.59 0.59 -58.35
C LEU A 203 1.22 0.55 -59.07
N GLY A 204 1.11 0.01 -60.29
CA GLY A 204 -0.15 -0.32 -60.95
C GLY A 204 -0.89 -1.54 -60.38
N HIS A 205 -0.22 -2.45 -59.66
CA HIS A 205 -0.83 -3.67 -59.11
C HIS A 205 -0.44 -4.00 -57.66
N ALA A 206 0.21 -3.08 -56.93
CA ALA A 206 0.47 -3.27 -55.51
C ALA A 206 -0.86 -3.54 -54.78
N GLN A 207 -1.04 -4.77 -54.28
CA GLN A 207 -2.20 -5.19 -53.52
C GLN A 207 -2.50 -4.11 -52.47
N GLU A 208 -3.66 -3.44 -52.62
CA GLU A 208 -4.01 -2.29 -51.81
C GLU A 208 -3.88 -2.68 -50.34
N ALA A 209 -2.97 -2.04 -49.61
CA ALA A 209 -2.73 -2.34 -48.22
C ALA A 209 -4.02 -2.07 -47.44
N SER A 210 -4.79 -3.13 -47.18
CA SER A 210 -6.01 -3.03 -46.39
C SER A 210 -5.63 -2.66 -44.96
N PRO A 211 -6.34 -1.72 -44.31
CA PRO A 211 -6.10 -1.46 -42.90
C PRO A 211 -6.23 -2.77 -42.12
N PRO A 212 -5.36 -3.02 -41.13
CA PRO A 212 -5.50 -4.19 -40.28
C PRO A 212 -6.90 -4.18 -39.63
N SER A 213 -7.46 -5.36 -39.43
CA SER A 213 -8.74 -5.50 -38.72
C SER A 213 -8.68 -4.81 -37.37
N VAL A 214 -9.79 -4.21 -36.95
CA VAL A 214 -9.90 -3.58 -35.62
C VAL A 214 -9.52 -4.61 -34.56
N CYS A 215 -8.50 -4.30 -33.77
CA CYS A 215 -8.04 -5.13 -32.67
C CYS A 215 -8.76 -4.72 -31.38
N HIS A 216 -9.28 -5.69 -30.65
CA HIS A 216 -9.91 -5.49 -29.35
C HIS A 216 -9.01 -5.93 -28.19
N GLU A 217 -7.85 -6.53 -28.50
CA GLU A 217 -6.85 -6.94 -27.53
C GLU A 217 -5.84 -5.81 -27.30
N PHE A 218 -5.97 -5.11 -26.18
CA PHE A 218 -5.06 -4.03 -25.82
C PHE A 218 -4.08 -4.47 -24.74
N GLN A 219 -2.78 -4.32 -25.00
CA GLN A 219 -1.73 -4.48 -23.99
C GLN A 219 -1.58 -3.22 -23.13
N ALA A 220 -2.64 -2.83 -22.43
CA ALA A 220 -2.69 -1.58 -21.66
C ALA A 220 -1.69 -1.56 -20.48
N ALA A 221 -1.36 -2.72 -19.90
CA ALA A 221 -0.33 -2.86 -18.87
C ALA A 221 1.05 -2.42 -19.38
N ARG A 222 1.38 -2.71 -20.64
CA ARG A 222 2.65 -2.27 -21.25
C ARG A 222 2.79 -0.76 -21.25
N LEU A 223 1.72 -0.05 -21.65
CA LEU A 223 1.71 1.40 -21.71
C LEU A 223 1.91 2.00 -20.32
N PHE A 224 1.20 1.49 -19.32
CA PHE A 224 1.39 1.89 -17.92
C PHE A 224 2.84 1.67 -17.48
N LEU A 225 3.34 0.44 -17.62
CA LEU A 225 4.67 0.09 -17.15
C LEU A 225 5.78 0.89 -17.87
N SER A 226 5.61 1.21 -19.16
CA SER A 226 6.57 2.03 -19.91
C SER A 226 6.49 3.52 -19.51
N HIS A 227 5.30 4.10 -19.41
CA HIS A 227 5.12 5.52 -19.05
C HIS A 227 5.63 5.86 -17.65
N PHE A 228 5.52 4.91 -16.71
CA PHE A 228 6.04 5.06 -15.35
C PHE A 228 7.50 4.61 -15.20
N GLY A 229 8.17 4.22 -16.30
CA GLY A 229 9.59 3.86 -16.29
C GLY A 229 9.92 2.47 -15.73
N PHE A 230 8.93 1.62 -15.47
CA PHE A 230 9.13 0.24 -15.03
C PHE A 230 9.60 -0.68 -16.17
N LEU A 231 9.32 -0.32 -17.43
CA LEU A 231 9.80 -1.01 -18.63
C LEU A 231 10.57 -0.06 -19.54
N THR A 232 11.84 -0.36 -19.76
CA THR A 232 12.69 0.37 -20.71
C THR A 232 13.19 -0.60 -21.79
N ILE A 233 12.41 -0.74 -22.86
CA ILE A 233 12.72 -1.68 -23.94
C ILE A 233 13.88 -1.13 -24.77
N GLY A 234 15.00 -1.86 -24.82
CA GLY A 234 16.11 -1.61 -25.76
C GLY A 234 17.27 -0.73 -25.27
N GLN A 235 17.23 -0.17 -24.05
CA GLN A 235 18.37 0.58 -23.51
C GLN A 235 19.48 -0.32 -22.92
N ASN A 236 19.21 -1.59 -22.61
CA ASN A 236 20.19 -2.53 -22.07
C ASN A 236 21.14 -3.16 -23.12
N ASN A 237 20.95 -2.90 -24.41
CA ASN A 237 21.72 -3.56 -25.48
C ASN A 237 22.88 -2.74 -26.06
N GLY A 238 23.11 -1.51 -25.56
CA GLY A 238 24.19 -0.64 -26.02
C GLY A 238 25.27 -0.47 -24.96
N ALA A 239 26.35 -1.25 -25.07
CA ALA A 239 27.58 -1.20 -24.27
C ALA A 239 27.47 -1.70 -22.82
N GLY A 240 28.34 -2.65 -22.50
CA GLY A 240 28.42 -3.30 -21.20
C GLY A 240 28.77 -2.33 -20.08
N GLN A 241 27.80 -2.10 -19.19
CA GLN A 241 27.95 -2.06 -17.75
C GLN A 241 26.52 -1.95 -17.20
N LYS A 242 26.01 -3.02 -16.59
CA LYS A 242 25.09 -2.81 -15.46
C LYS A 242 25.92 -2.05 -14.43
N VAL A 243 25.89 -0.72 -14.49
CA VAL A 243 26.51 0.13 -13.48
C VAL A 243 25.84 -0.25 -12.16
N ASP A 244 26.63 -0.83 -11.27
CA ASP A 244 26.35 -1.12 -9.86
C ASP A 244 25.06 -1.86 -9.54
N GLY A 245 25.12 -3.19 -9.42
CA GLY A 245 24.39 -3.98 -8.39
C GLY A 245 22.89 -3.73 -8.16
N SER A 246 22.21 -3.01 -9.05
CA SER A 246 20.88 -2.47 -8.87
C SER A 246 19.90 -3.62 -9.06
N ALA A 247 19.05 -3.84 -8.05
CA ALA A 247 17.93 -4.77 -8.16
C ALA A 247 17.09 -4.44 -9.40
N PRO A 248 16.47 -5.46 -10.05
CA PRO A 248 15.56 -5.20 -11.15
C PRO A 248 14.43 -4.27 -10.67
N LEU A 249 14.15 -3.21 -11.43
CA LEU A 249 13.08 -2.23 -11.15
C LEU A 249 11.69 -2.90 -11.05
N LEU A 250 11.53 -4.04 -11.71
CA LEU A 250 10.31 -4.83 -11.75
C LEU A 250 10.64 -6.32 -11.62
N THR A 251 10.08 -6.98 -10.61
CA THR A 251 10.22 -8.43 -10.38
C THR A 251 8.88 -9.12 -10.57
N THR A 252 8.78 -10.08 -11.50
CA THR A 252 7.54 -10.85 -11.73
C THR A 252 7.32 -11.86 -10.62
N LEU A 253 6.08 -11.98 -10.14
CA LEU A 253 5.67 -12.98 -9.15
C LEU A 253 4.91 -14.15 -9.78
N ASP A 254 5.10 -15.34 -9.22
CA ASP A 254 4.33 -16.54 -9.54
C ASP A 254 3.08 -16.64 -8.64
N SER A 255 1.93 -16.32 -9.23
CA SER A 255 0.62 -16.43 -8.61
C SER A 255 0.03 -17.85 -8.63
N SER A 256 0.70 -18.82 -9.25
CA SER A 256 0.21 -20.20 -9.39
C SER A 256 0.30 -21.00 -8.09
N LYS A 257 1.14 -20.57 -7.15
CA LYS A 257 1.35 -21.26 -5.87
C LYS A 257 0.13 -21.06 -4.96
N PRO A 258 -0.43 -22.12 -4.34
CA PRO A 258 -1.66 -22.03 -3.54
C PRO A 258 -1.51 -21.10 -2.32
N GLU A 259 -0.30 -21.04 -1.74
CA GLU A 259 -0.02 -20.18 -0.58
C GLU A 259 -0.02 -18.68 -0.93
N PHE A 260 0.13 -18.30 -2.20
CA PHE A 260 0.22 -16.90 -2.62
C PHE A 260 -1.05 -16.12 -2.25
N CYS A 261 -2.22 -16.73 -2.50
CA CYS A 261 -3.52 -16.16 -2.14
C CYS A 261 -3.61 -15.89 -0.63
N GLN A 262 -3.11 -16.82 0.19
CA GLN A 262 -3.13 -16.67 1.65
C GLN A 262 -2.16 -15.58 2.12
N ASP A 263 -0.95 -15.52 1.57
CA ASP A 263 0.02 -14.48 1.90
C ASP A 263 -0.47 -13.07 1.49
N LEU A 264 -1.17 -12.97 0.34
CA LEU A 264 -1.80 -11.73 -0.12
C LEU A 264 -2.96 -11.30 0.79
N LYS A 265 -3.82 -12.23 1.21
CA LYS A 265 -4.87 -11.98 2.22
C LYS A 265 -4.27 -11.48 3.53
N MET A 266 -3.15 -12.07 3.97
CA MET A 266 -2.48 -11.63 5.19
C MET A 266 -1.94 -10.21 5.04
N LEU A 267 -1.34 -9.88 3.89
CA LEU A 267 -0.90 -8.52 3.60
C LEU A 267 -2.08 -7.54 3.63
N ASP A 268 -3.22 -7.88 3.03
CA ASP A 268 -4.40 -7.01 3.01
C ASP A 268 -5.00 -6.81 4.42
N LYS A 269 -4.91 -7.81 5.30
CA LYS A 269 -5.33 -7.71 6.71
C LYS A 269 -4.39 -6.90 7.61
N MET A 270 -3.20 -6.52 7.16
CA MET A 270 -2.28 -5.73 7.98
C MET A 270 -2.69 -4.26 7.97
N SER A 271 -3.32 -3.72 9.02
CA SER A 271 -3.64 -2.27 9.02
C SER A 271 -2.42 -1.38 8.73
N PRO A 272 -2.57 -0.31 7.91
CA PRO A 272 -1.54 0.72 7.79
C PRO A 272 -1.49 1.64 9.03
N ARG A 273 -2.49 1.56 9.90
CA ARG A 273 -2.56 2.29 11.17
C ARG A 273 -2.11 1.43 12.34
N SER A 274 -1.76 2.09 13.44
CA SER A 274 -1.73 1.38 14.71
C SER A 274 -3.12 1.19 15.28
N CYS A 275 -3.44 -0.01 15.74
CA CYS A 275 -4.69 -0.30 16.40
C CYS A 275 -4.50 -0.44 17.91
N ASP A 276 -5.46 0.08 18.67
CA ASP A 276 -5.50 -0.01 20.13
C ASP A 276 -6.93 -0.37 20.60
N THR A 277 -7.08 -1.02 21.75
CA THR A 277 -8.40 -1.38 22.32
C THR A 277 -8.53 -0.85 23.74
N ILE A 278 -9.63 -0.15 24.03
CA ILE A 278 -10.03 0.24 25.38
C ILE A 278 -11.13 -0.72 25.85
N HIS A 279 -10.89 -1.41 26.96
CA HIS A 279 -11.92 -2.23 27.59
C HIS A 279 -12.60 -1.42 28.69
N VAL A 280 -13.93 -1.38 28.68
CA VAL A 280 -14.70 -0.53 29.58
C VAL A 280 -15.45 -1.38 30.60
N PHE A 281 -15.26 -1.07 31.88
CA PHE A 281 -15.97 -1.71 32.99
C PHE A 281 -16.83 -0.71 33.74
N TYR A 282 -18.00 -1.16 34.17
CA TYR A 282 -18.91 -0.40 35.03
C TYR A 282 -18.97 -1.04 36.40
N VAL A 283 -18.67 -0.27 37.45
CA VAL A 283 -18.61 -0.73 38.84
C VAL A 283 -19.65 0.05 39.64
N LYS A 284 -20.67 -0.66 40.14
CA LYS A 284 -21.64 -0.11 41.10
C LYS A 284 -21.02 0.03 42.47
N ALA A 285 -21.59 0.91 43.29
CA ALA A 285 -21.08 1.19 44.62
C ALA A 285 -20.91 -0.08 45.45
N GLY A 286 -19.68 -0.35 45.92
CA GLY A 286 -19.35 -1.49 46.78
C GLY A 286 -19.12 -2.82 46.06
N GLN A 287 -19.21 -2.87 44.73
CA GLN A 287 -18.88 -4.08 43.97
C GLN A 287 -17.37 -4.33 43.99
N SER A 288 -16.99 -5.56 44.30
CA SER A 288 -15.57 -5.98 44.39
C SER A 288 -15.28 -7.32 43.71
N THR A 289 -16.31 -8.01 43.22
CA THR A 289 -16.16 -9.32 42.57
C THR A 289 -16.29 -9.23 41.05
N GLU A 290 -15.60 -10.11 40.30
CA GLU A 290 -15.67 -10.14 38.84
C GLU A 290 -17.10 -10.40 38.32
N ALA A 291 -17.84 -11.28 39.00
CA ALA A 291 -19.14 -11.74 38.55
C ALA A 291 -20.20 -10.62 38.63
N GLU A 292 -20.11 -9.77 39.65
CA GLU A 292 -20.97 -8.59 39.82
C GLU A 292 -20.68 -7.53 38.76
N ILE A 293 -19.39 -7.21 38.53
CA ILE A 293 -18.98 -6.16 37.58
C ILE A 293 -19.36 -6.55 36.15
N ILE A 294 -19.08 -7.79 35.74
CA ILE A 294 -19.44 -8.29 34.41
C ILE A 294 -20.96 -8.45 34.27
N GLY A 295 -21.65 -8.89 35.32
CA GLY A 295 -23.10 -9.07 35.34
C GLY A 295 -23.89 -7.77 35.18
N ASN A 296 -23.28 -6.60 35.43
CA ASN A 296 -23.91 -5.31 35.15
C ASN A 296 -24.29 -5.16 33.67
N MET A 297 -23.54 -5.80 32.76
CA MET A 297 -23.77 -5.74 31.31
C MET A 297 -24.75 -6.81 30.79
N ASP A 298 -25.40 -7.57 31.69
CA ASP A 298 -26.48 -8.47 31.31
C ASP A 298 -27.74 -7.67 30.92
N PRO A 299 -28.56 -8.17 29.96
CA PRO A 299 -29.74 -7.44 29.46
C PRO A 299 -30.70 -6.95 30.54
N ASP A 300 -30.87 -7.73 31.60
CA ASP A 300 -31.76 -7.42 32.73
C ASP A 300 -31.26 -6.25 33.59
N ASN A 301 -29.94 -6.03 33.62
CA ASN A 301 -29.30 -5.02 34.46
C ASN A 301 -29.03 -3.71 33.72
N LEU A 302 -29.03 -3.70 32.38
CA LEU A 302 -28.78 -2.52 31.56
C LEU A 302 -29.63 -1.29 31.93
N PRO A 303 -30.94 -1.40 32.24
CA PRO A 303 -31.76 -0.24 32.62
C PRO A 303 -31.36 0.40 33.96
N SER A 304 -30.64 -0.34 34.82
CA SER A 304 -30.20 0.12 36.14
C SER A 304 -28.87 0.88 36.12
N ILE A 305 -28.20 0.95 34.97
CA ILE A 305 -26.91 1.62 34.79
C ILE A 305 -27.12 3.13 34.72
N ASP A 306 -26.21 3.91 35.33
CA ASP A 306 -26.23 5.37 35.27
C ASP A 306 -26.25 5.88 33.81
N ALA A 307 -27.25 6.70 33.49
CA ALA A 307 -27.36 7.32 32.17
C ALA A 307 -26.14 8.18 31.80
N HIS A 308 -25.37 8.69 32.77
CA HIS A 308 -24.12 9.42 32.52
C HIS A 308 -23.02 8.54 31.96
N PHE A 309 -22.96 7.26 32.33
CA PHE A 309 -21.99 6.31 31.79
C PHE A 309 -22.16 6.18 30.28
N TRP A 310 -23.38 5.91 29.82
CA TRP A 310 -23.67 5.80 28.38
C TRP A 310 -23.37 7.10 27.64
N ARG A 311 -23.80 8.24 28.19
CA ARG A 311 -23.49 9.56 27.59
C ARG A 311 -21.99 9.78 27.45
N MET A 312 -21.21 9.45 28.47
CA MET A 312 -19.75 9.56 28.43
C MET A 312 -19.16 8.61 27.39
N LEU A 313 -19.63 7.36 27.34
CA LEU A 313 -19.13 6.34 26.44
C LEU A 313 -19.28 6.74 24.95
N TYR A 314 -20.43 7.28 24.55
CA TYR A 314 -20.66 7.81 23.19
C TYR A 314 -19.87 9.10 22.88
N THR A 315 -19.21 9.75 23.85
CA THR A 315 -18.25 10.82 23.55
C THR A 315 -16.89 10.28 23.11
N ILE A 316 -16.60 9.01 23.39
CA ILE A 316 -15.30 8.38 23.08
C ILE A 316 -15.27 7.88 21.64
N GLY A 317 -16.36 7.33 21.11
CA GLY A 317 -16.43 6.82 19.75
C GLY A 317 -17.87 6.74 19.24
N TRP A 318 -18.03 6.34 17.98
CA TRP A 318 -19.34 6.12 17.37
C TRP A 318 -19.63 4.62 17.23
N PRO A 319 -20.90 4.18 17.36
CA PRO A 319 -21.25 2.77 17.23
C PRO A 319 -21.08 2.30 15.79
N VAL A 320 -20.52 1.10 15.63
CA VAL A 320 -20.39 0.41 14.33
C VAL A 320 -20.77 -1.06 14.46
N THR A 321 -21.41 -1.58 13.41
CA THR A 321 -21.70 -3.01 13.26
C THR A 321 -20.45 -3.75 12.80
N VAL A 322 -20.02 -4.76 13.55
CA VAL A 322 -18.77 -5.51 13.32
C VAL A 322 -18.72 -6.18 11.95
N GLN A 323 -19.86 -6.69 11.45
CA GLN A 323 -19.92 -7.39 10.17
C GLN A 323 -19.73 -6.45 8.95
N GLU A 324 -20.07 -5.19 9.11
CA GLU A 324 -20.05 -4.17 8.04
C GLU A 324 -18.85 -3.23 8.17
N HIS A 325 -17.99 -3.45 9.17
CA HIS A 325 -16.90 -2.54 9.50
C HIS A 325 -15.56 -3.05 8.97
N ALA A 326 -14.91 -2.24 8.14
CA ALA A 326 -13.61 -2.56 7.54
C ALA A 326 -12.38 -2.22 8.42
N GLY A 327 -12.59 -1.63 9.59
CA GLY A 327 -11.52 -1.22 10.51
C GLY A 327 -11.26 -2.20 11.65
N TRP A 328 -10.53 -1.73 12.66
CA TRP A 328 -10.29 -2.46 13.91
C TRP A 328 -11.56 -2.51 14.78
N THR A 329 -12.02 -3.72 15.07
CA THR A 329 -13.24 -4.02 15.84
C THR A 329 -12.97 -4.49 17.27
N GLY A 330 -11.69 -4.51 17.68
CA GLY A 330 -11.27 -5.03 18.99
C GLY A 330 -10.83 -6.49 18.96
N PHE A 331 -11.15 -7.25 17.91
CA PHE A 331 -10.76 -8.65 17.74
C PHE A 331 -10.15 -8.93 16.36
N ILE A 332 -8.98 -9.55 16.33
CA ILE A 332 -8.28 -9.87 15.06
C ILE A 332 -9.11 -10.73 14.10
N GLY A 333 -9.98 -11.59 14.63
CA GLY A 333 -10.76 -12.54 13.84
C GLY A 333 -11.90 -11.90 13.05
N ASN A 334 -12.39 -10.74 13.47
CA ASN A 334 -13.48 -10.01 12.81
C ASN A 334 -13.07 -8.61 12.29
N SER A 335 -11.84 -8.16 12.56
CA SER A 335 -11.29 -6.90 12.01
C SER A 335 -10.81 -7.00 10.56
N TRP A 336 -10.77 -5.85 9.88
CA TRP A 336 -10.23 -5.67 8.52
C TRP A 336 -10.82 -6.65 7.49
N LYS A 337 -12.11 -6.92 7.62
CA LYS A 337 -12.88 -7.65 6.62
C LYS A 337 -13.59 -6.66 5.72
N ILE A 338 -13.51 -6.89 4.41
CA ILE A 338 -14.25 -6.10 3.43
C ILE A 338 -15.73 -6.47 3.59
N PRO A 339 -16.63 -5.51 3.82
CA PRO A 339 -18.06 -5.77 3.85
C PRO A 339 -18.47 -6.35 2.50
N ARG A 340 -18.96 -7.59 2.49
CA ARG A 340 -19.61 -8.14 1.31
C ARG A 340 -21.04 -7.62 1.33
N GLU A 341 -21.51 -7.05 0.23
CA GLU A 341 -22.92 -6.76 0.05
C GLU A 341 -23.72 -8.06 0.12
N ASN A 342 -24.09 -8.47 1.32
CA ASN A 342 -25.25 -9.30 1.50
C ASN A 342 -26.43 -8.39 1.19
N LYS A 343 -27.01 -8.52 -0.01
CA LYS A 343 -28.35 -8.00 -0.32
C LYS A 343 -29.37 -8.76 0.54
N SER A 344 -29.38 -8.44 1.82
CA SER A 344 -30.55 -8.49 2.68
C SER A 344 -30.64 -7.11 3.32
N CYS A 345 -30.89 -6.10 2.48
CA CYS A 345 -31.47 -4.87 2.96
C CYS A 345 -32.93 -5.22 3.27
N PRO A 346 -33.39 -5.35 4.53
CA PRO A 346 -34.78 -5.00 4.77
C PRO A 346 -34.86 -3.53 4.36
N GLN A 347 -35.80 -3.18 3.49
CA GLN A 347 -36.14 -1.80 3.24
C GLN A 347 -36.31 -1.12 4.60
N GLN A 348 -35.36 -0.25 4.99
CA GLN A 348 -35.59 0.67 6.09
C GLN A 348 -36.63 1.64 5.55
N SER A 349 -37.90 1.36 5.86
CA SER A 349 -38.91 2.39 5.95
C SER A 349 -38.37 3.46 6.90
N ASP A 350 -38.25 4.68 6.40
CA ASP A 350 -38.10 5.92 7.17
C ASP A 350 -39.28 6.07 8.15
N GLU A 351 -39.30 5.28 9.22
CA GLU A 351 -40.11 5.54 10.39
C GLU A 351 -39.21 5.92 11.55
N GLN A 352 -39.23 7.21 11.85
CA GLN A 352 -38.81 7.79 13.12
C GLN A 352 -39.36 6.97 14.30
N LYS A 353 -38.52 6.13 14.92
CA LYS A 353 -38.79 5.58 16.25
C LYS A 353 -37.73 6.07 17.24
N GLY A 354 -38.09 7.14 17.95
CA GLY A 354 -37.40 7.65 19.13
C GLY A 354 -37.58 6.74 20.35
N GLY A 355 -37.09 5.51 20.27
CA GLY A 355 -36.99 4.58 21.41
C GLY A 355 -35.70 3.78 21.29
N ARG A 356 -34.75 4.00 22.20
CA ARG A 356 -33.49 3.23 22.26
C ARG A 356 -33.82 1.75 22.48
N SER A 357 -33.41 0.88 21.54
CA SER A 357 -33.57 -0.56 21.69
C SER A 357 -32.47 -1.12 22.63
N PRO A 358 -32.74 -2.18 23.40
CA PRO A 358 -31.72 -2.83 24.25
C PRO A 358 -30.47 -3.28 23.47
N GLU A 359 -30.61 -3.57 22.18
CA GLU A 359 -29.51 -3.98 21.30
C GLU A 359 -28.45 -2.89 21.10
N GLU A 360 -28.81 -1.60 21.24
CA GLU A 360 -27.89 -0.46 21.08
C GLU A 360 -26.75 -0.47 22.10
N TRP A 361 -26.94 -1.10 23.26
CA TRP A 361 -26.00 -1.11 24.38
C TRP A 361 -25.13 -2.38 24.47
N HIS A 362 -25.26 -3.30 23.50
CA HIS A 362 -24.48 -4.54 23.44
C HIS A 362 -23.12 -4.33 22.74
N LEU A 363 -22.22 -3.60 23.40
CA LEU A 363 -20.92 -3.17 22.87
C LEU A 363 -19.78 -4.16 23.18
N ASN A 364 -20.06 -5.47 23.18
CA ASN A 364 -19.10 -6.52 23.55
C ASN A 364 -18.12 -6.91 22.43
N GLY A 365 -18.25 -6.29 21.26
CA GLY A 365 -17.42 -6.51 20.07
C GLY A 365 -17.72 -7.79 19.29
N GLU A 366 -18.81 -8.51 19.60
CA GLU A 366 -19.34 -9.59 18.76
C GLU A 366 -20.18 -9.02 17.60
N LYS A 367 -21.18 -8.19 17.92
CA LYS A 367 -22.08 -7.56 16.94
C LYS A 367 -21.79 -6.07 16.76
N THR A 368 -21.61 -5.35 17.86
CA THR A 368 -21.38 -3.90 17.83
C THR A 368 -20.20 -3.51 18.71
N VAL A 369 -19.52 -2.45 18.32
CA VAL A 369 -18.38 -1.87 19.03
C VAL A 369 -18.41 -0.36 18.83
N LEU A 370 -17.86 0.40 19.78
CA LEU A 370 -17.61 1.81 19.57
C LEU A 370 -16.25 1.99 18.89
N TYR A 371 -16.23 2.76 17.82
CA TYR A 371 -15.06 2.95 16.98
C TYR A 371 -14.64 4.41 16.93
N TRP A 372 -13.35 4.63 16.87
CA TRP A 372 -12.75 5.91 16.55
C TRP A 372 -11.48 5.70 15.74
N ALA A 373 -11.20 6.60 14.80
CA ALA A 373 -9.93 6.59 14.09
C ALA A 373 -9.53 7.97 13.60
N ASP A 374 -8.23 8.12 13.41
CA ASP A 374 -7.58 9.20 12.67
C ASP A 374 -6.71 8.63 11.54
N VAL A 375 -5.82 9.47 11.01
CA VAL A 375 -4.90 9.14 9.91
C VAL A 375 -3.80 8.14 10.32
N SER A 376 -3.47 8.04 11.60
CA SER A 376 -2.34 7.24 12.10
C SER A 376 -2.74 6.04 12.96
N SER A 377 -3.92 6.13 13.59
CA SER A 377 -4.35 5.24 14.65
C SER A 377 -5.85 4.95 14.57
N GLU A 378 -6.22 3.75 14.97
CA GLU A 378 -7.60 3.31 15.12
C GLU A 378 -7.81 2.69 16.49
N MET A 379 -9.01 2.84 17.01
CA MET A 379 -9.34 2.48 18.38
C MET A 379 -10.71 1.83 18.45
N ALA A 380 -10.75 0.65 19.06
CA ALA A 380 -11.99 -0.03 19.40
C ALA A 380 -12.25 0.14 20.90
N ILE A 381 -13.48 0.47 21.26
CA ILE A 381 -13.94 0.56 22.64
C ILE A 381 -14.95 -0.55 22.86
N VAL A 382 -14.55 -1.52 23.67
CA VAL A 382 -15.29 -2.76 23.95
C VAL A 382 -15.77 -2.74 25.39
N VAL A 383 -17.03 -3.06 25.62
CA VAL A 383 -17.64 -3.21 26.94
C VAL A 383 -17.83 -4.71 27.19
N PRO A 384 -16.94 -5.38 27.94
CA PRO A 384 -17.01 -6.82 28.10
C PRO A 384 -18.25 -7.28 28.87
N ASN A 385 -18.81 -8.42 28.48
CA ASN A 385 -19.85 -9.14 29.20
C ASN A 385 -19.43 -10.61 29.42
N ARG A 386 -20.35 -11.46 29.91
CA ARG A 386 -20.06 -12.86 30.22
C ARG A 386 -19.54 -13.67 29.03
N ASN A 387 -19.96 -13.33 27.80
CA ASN A 387 -19.53 -14.03 26.58
C ASN A 387 -18.04 -13.81 26.27
N ASN A 388 -17.44 -12.74 26.81
CA ASN A 388 -16.03 -12.46 26.59
C ASN A 388 -15.10 -13.28 27.49
N LYS A 389 -15.62 -14.11 28.42
CA LYS A 389 -14.80 -14.92 29.31
C LYS A 389 -13.98 -15.94 28.50
N VAL A 390 -12.70 -16.04 28.80
CA VAL A 390 -11.85 -17.11 28.29
C VAL A 390 -11.83 -18.24 29.30
N ASP A 391 -12.40 -19.39 28.95
CA ASP A 391 -12.14 -20.62 29.69
C ASP A 391 -10.68 -21.03 29.42
N ILE A 392 -9.89 -21.15 30.48
CA ILE A 392 -8.54 -21.73 30.42
C ILE A 392 -8.74 -23.27 30.35
N THR A 393 -9.43 -23.76 29.34
CA THR A 393 -9.50 -25.20 29.05
C THR A 393 -8.52 -25.50 27.93
N VAL A 394 -7.60 -26.41 28.27
CA VAL A 394 -6.60 -26.95 27.38
C VAL A 394 -7.28 -28.02 26.52
N ASP A 395 -8.13 -27.63 25.57
CA ASP A 395 -8.72 -28.58 24.63
C ASP A 395 -8.04 -28.49 23.27
N ASP A 396 -7.09 -29.40 23.07
CA ASP A 396 -6.84 -30.02 21.77
C ASP A 396 -8.11 -30.77 21.37
N THR A 397 -8.89 -30.26 20.41
CA THR A 397 -9.62 -31.10 19.44
C THR A 397 -10.12 -30.27 18.25
N SER A 398 -9.62 -30.66 17.08
CA SER A 398 -10.18 -30.54 15.73
C SER A 398 -11.35 -29.59 15.48
N ASP A 399 -11.05 -28.47 14.82
CA ASP A 399 -11.82 -28.01 13.65
C ASP A 399 -10.89 -27.31 12.66
N GLY A 400 -10.95 -27.77 11.40
CA GLY A 400 -10.00 -27.46 10.34
C GLY A 400 -10.09 -26.01 9.84
N ASN A 401 -9.21 -25.15 10.34
CA ASN A 401 -8.65 -24.04 9.55
C ASN A 401 -7.30 -23.62 10.15
N SER A 402 -6.30 -24.47 9.94
CA SER A 402 -4.92 -24.22 10.39
C SER A 402 -4.39 -22.94 9.74
N CYS A 403 -4.25 -21.87 10.53
CA CYS A 403 -3.42 -20.73 10.16
C CYS A 403 -1.97 -21.25 10.04
N PRO A 404 -1.33 -21.18 8.86
CA PRO A 404 0.01 -21.71 8.69
C PRO A 404 1.02 -20.86 9.47
N SER A 405 1.92 -21.59 10.13
CA SER A 405 3.15 -21.17 10.79
C SER A 405 3.66 -19.79 10.37
N THR A 406 3.69 -18.85 11.31
CA THR A 406 4.49 -17.64 11.18
C THR A 406 5.96 -18.06 11.27
N THR A 407 6.58 -18.18 10.10
CA THR A 407 7.97 -18.60 9.97
C THR A 407 8.87 -17.54 10.63
N TYR A 408 9.82 -18.02 11.42
CA TYR A 408 10.83 -17.26 12.13
C TYR A 408 11.69 -16.44 11.15
N GLU A 409 12.00 -15.17 11.49
CA GLU A 409 13.09 -14.45 10.83
C GLU A 409 14.04 -13.77 11.81
N ARG A 410 15.30 -13.71 11.37
CA ARG A 410 16.50 -13.28 12.09
C ARG A 410 16.57 -11.75 12.15
N SER A 411 17.31 -11.25 13.14
CA SER A 411 17.60 -9.83 13.30
C SER A 411 18.18 -9.22 12.02
N VAL A 412 17.72 -8.00 11.73
CA VAL A 412 18.03 -7.16 10.55
C VAL A 412 19.46 -6.60 10.56
N SER A 413 20.45 -7.40 10.95
CA SER A 413 21.87 -7.04 10.95
C SER A 413 22.78 -8.11 10.31
N GLU A 414 22.25 -9.13 9.63
CA GLU A 414 23.04 -10.25 9.10
C GLU A 414 22.70 -10.67 7.66
N ILE A 415 22.17 -9.77 6.82
CA ILE A 415 22.11 -10.01 5.37
C ILE A 415 23.41 -9.48 4.75
N GLN A 416 24.48 -10.27 4.89
CA GLN A 416 25.63 -10.23 3.99
C GLN A 416 25.79 -11.62 3.38
N PRO A 417 25.88 -11.75 2.05
CA PRO A 417 26.14 -13.05 1.43
C PRO A 417 27.55 -13.51 1.80
N ARG A 418 27.65 -14.67 2.45
CA ARG A 418 28.93 -15.36 2.63
C ARG A 418 29.36 -15.95 1.29
N SER A 419 30.29 -15.29 0.62
CA SER A 419 31.20 -15.95 -0.31
C SER A 419 32.65 -15.69 0.13
N SER A 420 33.48 -16.70 -0.11
CA SER A 420 34.85 -16.87 0.32
C SER A 420 35.80 -15.71 -0.05
N SER A 421 36.62 -15.33 0.93
CA SER A 421 37.96 -14.70 0.84
C SER A 421 38.42 -14.15 -0.51
N ILE A 422 38.66 -12.82 -0.59
CA ILE A 422 39.92 -12.15 -1.01
C ILE A 422 39.74 -10.60 -0.98
N SER A 423 40.72 -9.94 -0.35
CA SER A 423 41.15 -8.52 -0.31
C SER A 423 40.29 -7.36 -0.87
N SER A 424 40.08 -6.36 0.02
CA SER A 424 40.14 -4.89 -0.14
C SER A 424 39.54 -4.20 -1.39
N ASN A 425 38.43 -3.47 -1.20
CA ASN A 425 38.36 -1.99 -1.26
C ASN A 425 36.90 -1.54 -1.09
N GLN A 426 36.66 -0.62 -0.14
CA GLN A 426 35.36 0.02 0.09
C GLN A 426 35.07 1.06 -1.00
N SER A 427 33.90 1.02 -1.63
CA SER A 427 33.29 2.16 -2.31
C SER A 427 32.08 2.64 -1.50
N ARG A 428 32.08 3.94 -1.16
CA ARG A 428 31.04 4.62 -0.39
C ARG A 428 29.91 5.08 -1.31
N GLN A 429 28.68 4.93 -0.84
CA GLN A 429 27.44 5.39 -1.45
C GLN A 429 27.33 6.93 -1.35
N PHE A 430 26.81 7.54 -2.41
CA PHE A 430 26.70 8.97 -2.70
C PHE A 430 26.09 9.84 -1.57
N SER A 431 26.81 10.90 -1.17
CA SER A 431 26.30 12.05 -0.41
C SER A 431 26.05 13.21 -1.40
N LEU A 432 24.88 13.84 -1.30
CA LEU A 432 24.55 15.10 -1.96
C LEU A 432 24.90 16.22 -0.98
N ASP A 433 26.11 16.77 -1.07
CA ASP A 433 26.51 17.96 -0.32
C ASP A 433 26.76 19.12 -1.30
N SER A 434 25.99 20.19 -1.11
CA SER A 434 26.20 21.48 -1.77
C SER A 434 27.46 22.15 -1.19
N GLU A 435 28.40 22.50 -2.05
CA GLU A 435 29.58 23.28 -1.67
C GLU A 435 29.21 24.71 -1.24
N SER A 436 29.56 25.08 -0.01
CA SER A 436 29.87 26.46 0.33
C SER A 436 31.23 26.52 1.02
N THR A 437 32.16 27.23 0.38
CA THR A 437 33.51 27.54 0.82
C THR A 437 33.57 28.21 2.20
N ARG A 438 34.50 27.78 3.07
CA ARG A 438 35.37 28.64 3.90
C ARG A 438 36.42 27.87 4.73
N VAL A 439 37.67 28.22 4.43
CA VAL A 439 38.93 28.27 5.20
C VAL A 439 38.91 27.93 6.71
N GLY A 440 39.68 26.89 7.07
CA GLY A 440 40.70 26.82 8.15
C GLY A 440 40.30 26.96 9.64
N SER A 441 40.53 25.90 10.45
CA SER A 441 41.26 25.96 11.75
C SER A 441 41.15 24.66 12.60
N ILE A 442 42.31 24.03 12.83
CA ILE A 442 42.88 23.41 14.06
C ILE A 442 41.97 22.70 15.11
N SER A 443 42.20 21.39 15.24
CA SER A 443 42.16 20.50 16.44
C SER A 443 40.88 20.32 17.28
N LYS A 444 40.41 19.07 17.40
CA LYS A 444 40.54 18.20 18.60
C LYS A 444 39.88 16.84 18.38
N SER A 445 40.63 15.79 18.65
CA SER A 445 40.25 14.38 18.69
C SER A 445 39.25 14.09 19.82
N ALA A 446 38.07 13.59 19.48
CA ALA A 446 37.22 12.79 20.35
C ALA A 446 36.25 11.99 19.48
N ASP A 447 36.66 10.78 19.07
CA ASP A 447 35.72 9.81 18.49
C ASP A 447 34.74 9.36 19.59
N PRO A 448 33.42 9.42 19.37
CA PRO A 448 32.46 8.91 20.34
C PRO A 448 32.49 7.38 20.34
N ILE A 449 32.83 6.81 21.49
CA ILE A 449 32.81 5.37 21.76
C ILE A 449 31.37 4.84 21.58
N PRO A 450 31.13 3.86 20.69
CA PRO A 450 29.81 3.25 20.55
C PRO A 450 29.45 2.43 21.81
N PRO A 451 28.19 2.44 22.27
CA PRO A 451 27.82 1.74 23.50
C PRO A 451 27.94 0.22 23.33
N MET A 452 28.68 -0.39 24.26
CA MET A 452 28.90 -1.83 24.39
C MET A 452 27.57 -2.56 24.59
N ARG A 453 27.20 -3.41 23.63
CA ARG A 453 26.00 -4.25 23.64
C ARG A 453 26.19 -5.40 24.63
N ARG A 454 25.61 -5.33 25.84
CA ARG A 454 25.51 -6.50 26.74
C ARG A 454 24.64 -7.56 26.06
N ARG A 455 25.26 -8.68 25.67
CA ARG A 455 24.54 -9.90 25.26
C ARG A 455 23.93 -10.55 26.50
N THR A 456 22.71 -10.19 26.84
CA THR A 456 21.84 -11.05 27.66
C THR A 456 20.95 -11.83 26.70
N GLY A 457 21.02 -13.16 26.76
CA GLY A 457 20.18 -14.06 25.95
C GLY A 457 18.71 -13.83 26.29
N ALA A 458 18.02 -13.07 25.45
CA ALA A 458 16.57 -12.90 25.53
C ALA A 458 15.91 -13.99 24.68
N SER A 459 15.17 -14.89 25.33
CA SER A 459 14.18 -15.74 24.69
C SER A 459 13.21 -14.87 23.89
N LYS A 460 13.11 -15.12 22.58
CA LYS A 460 12.28 -14.34 21.65
C LYS A 460 10.79 -14.49 21.99
N PRO A 461 10.02 -13.41 22.22
CA PRO A 461 8.57 -13.52 22.30
C PRO A 461 7.99 -13.69 20.89
N SER A 462 7.26 -14.78 20.68
CA SER A 462 6.42 -15.03 19.52
C SER A 462 5.09 -14.28 19.70
N ALA A 463 5.09 -12.97 19.46
CA ALA A 463 3.85 -12.19 19.48
C ALA A 463 3.34 -12.02 18.04
N LEU A 464 2.07 -12.37 17.80
CA LEU A 464 1.39 -12.03 16.55
C LEU A 464 1.52 -10.52 16.33
N TYR A 465 2.16 -10.16 15.22
CA TYR A 465 2.73 -8.84 15.00
C TYR A 465 1.68 -7.70 15.03
N THR A 466 0.39 -8.01 14.89
CA THR A 466 -0.76 -7.09 14.80
C THR A 466 -1.49 -6.81 16.13
N ALA A 467 -0.92 -7.22 17.27
CA ALA A 467 -1.56 -7.04 18.57
C ALA A 467 -1.35 -5.66 19.21
N PRO A 468 -2.40 -4.99 19.75
CA PRO A 468 -2.29 -3.94 20.75
C PRO A 468 -1.42 -4.44 21.90
N THR A 469 -0.25 -3.84 22.03
CA THR A 469 0.72 -4.20 23.06
C THR A 469 0.35 -3.63 24.43
N ALA A 470 -0.47 -2.57 24.46
CA ALA A 470 -0.96 -1.93 25.67
C ALA A 470 -2.36 -2.40 26.04
N LYS A 471 -2.55 -2.76 27.31
CA LYS A 471 -3.86 -3.03 27.89
C LYS A 471 -4.36 -1.77 28.56
N VAL A 472 -5.32 -1.10 27.90
CA VAL A 472 -5.96 0.10 28.44
C VAL A 472 -7.36 -0.26 28.92
N LEU A 473 -7.64 0.02 30.18
CA LEU A 473 -8.92 -0.19 30.84
C LEU A 473 -9.52 1.17 31.19
N LEU A 474 -10.80 1.35 30.90
CA LEU A 474 -11.59 2.49 31.34
C LEU A 474 -12.61 1.98 32.35
N VAL A 475 -12.60 2.51 33.57
CA VAL A 475 -13.44 2.01 34.65
C VAL A 475 -14.34 3.15 35.13
N TRP A 476 -15.64 2.97 34.99
CA TRP A 476 -16.64 3.87 35.56
C TRP A 476 -16.97 3.42 36.99
N LEU A 477 -16.87 4.35 37.94
CA LEU A 477 -17.08 4.11 39.36
C LEU A 477 -18.28 4.93 39.87
N GLU A 478 -19.29 4.25 40.41
CA GLU A 478 -20.36 4.92 41.18
C GLU A 478 -19.84 5.45 42.52
N SER A 479 -19.00 4.69 43.23
CA SER A 479 -18.28 5.16 44.42
C SER A 479 -16.81 5.34 44.11
N PHE A 480 -16.26 6.51 44.42
CA PHE A 480 -14.84 6.78 44.16
C PHE A 480 -13.91 5.80 44.90
N GLU A 481 -14.29 5.28 46.07
CA GLU A 481 -13.45 4.40 46.89
C GLU A 481 -13.26 3.01 46.27
N ASP A 482 -14.16 2.57 45.38
CA ASP A 482 -14.13 1.24 44.75
C ASP A 482 -12.89 1.01 43.87
N HIS A 483 -12.15 2.08 43.50
CA HIS A 483 -10.86 1.94 42.80
C HIS A 483 -9.81 1.16 43.62
N LEU A 484 -9.91 1.17 44.96
CA LEU A 484 -8.96 0.49 45.84
C LEU A 484 -9.17 -1.04 45.84
N THR A 485 -10.39 -1.48 45.57
CA THR A 485 -10.80 -2.90 45.62
C THR A 485 -11.10 -3.47 44.24
N PHE A 486 -10.75 -2.77 43.16
CA PHE A 486 -11.02 -3.18 41.79
C PHE A 486 -10.28 -4.49 41.42
N PRO A 487 -10.98 -5.59 41.08
CA PRO A 487 -10.38 -6.91 40.89
C PRO A 487 -9.77 -7.07 39.49
N ILE A 488 -8.69 -6.34 39.20
CA ILE A 488 -8.07 -6.32 37.87
C ILE A 488 -7.60 -7.70 37.40
N ASP A 489 -6.97 -8.50 38.26
CA ASP A 489 -6.41 -9.82 37.88
C ASP A 489 -7.50 -10.76 37.35
N SER A 490 -8.68 -10.72 37.97
CA SER A 490 -9.85 -11.50 37.59
C SER A 490 -10.48 -10.98 36.28
N LEU A 491 -10.65 -9.66 36.15
CA LEU A 491 -11.30 -9.05 34.98
C LEU A 491 -10.47 -9.13 33.69
N LEU A 492 -9.15 -9.33 33.78
CA LEU A 492 -8.30 -9.43 32.59
C LEU A 492 -8.68 -10.59 31.65
N HIS A 493 -9.29 -11.65 32.17
CA HIS A 493 -9.80 -12.78 31.38
C HIS A 493 -10.89 -12.40 30.38
N TYR A 494 -11.52 -11.23 30.56
CA TYR A 494 -12.57 -10.69 29.68
C TYR A 494 -12.03 -9.68 28.66
N THR A 495 -10.72 -9.40 28.66
CA THR A 495 -10.08 -8.35 27.83
C THR A 495 -9.34 -8.89 26.61
N ARG A 496 -9.83 -10.01 26.07
CA ARG A 496 -9.19 -10.68 24.92
C ARG A 496 -9.44 -9.85 23.65
N ALA A 497 -8.39 -9.71 22.83
CA ALA A 497 -8.45 -9.09 21.51
C ALA A 497 -8.11 -10.07 20.36
N GLY A 498 -8.23 -11.37 20.65
CA GLY A 498 -8.13 -12.46 19.67
C GLY A 498 -6.72 -12.96 19.34
N TYR A 499 -5.67 -12.52 20.04
CA TYR A 499 -4.31 -13.06 19.84
C TYR A 499 -4.18 -14.43 20.52
N SER A 500 -4.14 -15.52 19.74
CA SER A 500 -3.60 -16.79 20.22
C SER A 500 -2.14 -16.88 19.80
N THR A 501 -1.24 -17.03 20.77
CA THR A 501 0.15 -17.44 20.48
C THR A 501 0.11 -18.90 20.07
N GLN A 502 0.32 -19.20 18.79
CA GLN A 502 0.29 -20.57 18.25
C GLN A 502 1.38 -21.49 18.84
N HIS A 503 2.34 -20.96 19.59
CA HIS A 503 3.28 -21.75 20.37
C HIS A 503 3.50 -21.12 21.74
N GLY A 504 2.90 -21.73 22.77
CA GLY A 504 3.04 -21.34 24.16
C GLY A 504 1.81 -20.62 24.71
N SER A 505 1.53 -20.86 25.99
CA SER A 505 0.55 -20.10 26.77
C SER A 505 0.76 -18.60 26.53
N ALA A 506 -0.29 -17.89 26.11
CA ALA A 506 -0.24 -16.44 26.00
C ALA A 506 0.25 -15.94 27.36
N ALA A 507 1.44 -15.31 27.41
CA ALA A 507 2.02 -14.85 28.67
C ALA A 507 0.93 -14.06 29.41
N ALA A 508 0.49 -14.59 30.56
CA ALA A 508 -0.59 -14.02 31.33
C ALA A 508 -0.26 -12.54 31.54
N THR A 509 -1.16 -11.67 31.07
CA THR A 509 -0.88 -10.24 31.16
C THR A 509 -0.96 -9.85 32.62
N ASN A 510 0.15 -9.44 33.21
CA ASN A 510 0.18 -9.05 34.62
C ASN A 510 -0.63 -7.76 34.82
N SER A 511 -1.44 -7.70 35.87
CA SER A 511 -2.19 -6.50 36.24
C SER A 511 -1.33 -5.25 36.41
N SER A 512 -0.07 -5.42 36.82
CA SER A 512 0.93 -4.35 36.97
C SER A 512 1.36 -3.70 35.65
N GLU A 513 1.04 -4.31 34.50
CA GLU A 513 1.35 -3.79 33.17
C GLU A 513 0.17 -3.10 32.46
N CYS A 514 -0.98 -3.05 33.12
CA CYS A 514 -2.20 -2.45 32.61
C CYS A 514 -2.27 -0.96 32.91
N PHE A 515 -2.88 -0.21 32.00
CA PHE A 515 -3.15 1.21 32.14
C PHE A 515 -4.63 1.39 32.42
N ILE A 516 -4.99 1.94 33.58
CA ILE A 516 -6.37 2.10 34.03
C ILE A 516 -6.69 3.58 34.17
N ILE A 517 -7.80 3.96 33.54
CA ILE A 517 -8.40 5.29 33.67
C ILE A 517 -9.71 5.10 34.43
N TYR A 518 -9.73 5.51 35.69
CA TYR A 518 -10.95 5.54 36.50
C TYR A 518 -11.67 6.87 36.31
N LEU A 519 -12.99 6.80 36.15
CA LEU A 519 -13.88 7.96 36.09
C LEU A 519 -14.92 7.85 37.19
N HIS A 520 -15.14 8.96 37.88
CA HIS A 520 -16.19 9.08 38.87
C HIS A 520 -16.98 10.39 38.66
N ALA A 521 -18.30 10.29 38.61
CA ALA A 521 -19.17 11.45 38.45
C ALA A 521 -19.37 12.18 39.77
N LEU A 522 -19.03 13.48 39.79
CA LEU A 522 -19.25 14.35 40.94
C LEU A 522 -20.67 14.96 40.91
N SER A 523 -21.14 15.41 42.07
CA SER A 523 -22.41 16.16 42.20
C SER A 523 -22.45 17.42 41.33
N SER A 524 -21.29 18.02 41.04
CA SER A 524 -21.14 19.15 40.12
C SER A 524 -21.34 18.81 38.64
N SER A 525 -21.66 17.54 38.32
CA SER A 525 -21.69 17.00 36.94
C SER A 525 -20.34 17.00 36.21
N LEU A 526 -19.24 17.29 36.90
CA LEU A 526 -17.89 17.07 36.41
C LEU A 526 -17.45 15.62 36.68
N LEU A 527 -16.41 15.18 35.98
CA LEU A 527 -15.83 13.85 36.14
C LEU A 527 -14.47 13.97 36.82
N ARG A 528 -14.30 13.27 37.94
CA ARG A 528 -13.01 13.09 38.58
C ARG A 528 -12.29 11.93 37.89
N VAL A 529 -11.04 12.16 37.51
CA VAL A 529 -10.16 11.19 36.85
C VAL A 529 -9.14 10.67 37.86
N LYS A 530 -8.98 9.36 37.93
CA LYS A 530 -7.89 8.70 38.67
C LYS A 530 -7.15 7.79 37.69
N LEU A 531 -5.83 7.90 37.65
CA LEU A 531 -4.97 7.11 36.77
C LEU A 531 -4.19 6.10 37.59
N GLN A 532 -4.14 4.86 37.11
CA GLN A 532 -3.38 3.77 37.71
C GLN A 532 -2.66 2.99 36.62
N GLY A 533 -1.41 2.62 36.87
CA GLY A 533 -0.64 1.81 35.94
C GLY A 533 0.77 1.57 36.42
N PRO A 534 1.68 1.12 35.53
CA PRO A 534 3.06 0.81 35.88
C PRO A 534 3.76 2.01 36.53
N VAL A 535 4.50 1.74 37.61
CA VAL A 535 5.18 2.77 38.41
C VAL A 535 6.04 3.66 37.53
N GLY A 536 5.84 4.98 37.65
CA GLY A 536 6.59 5.99 36.90
C GLY A 536 6.21 6.13 35.43
N ARG A 537 5.26 5.35 34.89
CA ARG A 537 4.88 5.43 33.45
C ARG A 537 3.55 6.12 33.19
N MET A 538 2.75 6.38 34.22
CA MET A 538 1.42 6.99 34.08
C MET A 538 1.46 8.46 33.63
N ASN A 539 2.44 9.26 34.06
CA ASN A 539 2.35 10.73 33.94
C ASN A 539 3.13 11.30 32.74
N PHE A 540 3.63 10.46 31.82
CA PHE A 540 4.44 10.93 30.71
C PHE A 540 3.58 11.28 29.49
N ALA A 541 3.59 12.56 29.10
CA ALA A 541 3.06 13.06 27.83
C ALA A 541 1.61 12.64 27.53
N ILE A 542 0.74 12.71 28.54
CA ILE A 542 -0.70 12.47 28.40
C ILE A 542 -1.50 13.71 28.81
N PRO A 543 -2.65 13.97 28.16
CA PRO A 543 -3.48 15.12 28.51
C PRO A 543 -4.34 14.90 29.76
N LEU A 544 -4.64 13.64 30.14
CA LEU A 544 -5.23 13.35 31.45
C LEU A 544 -4.16 13.30 32.53
N ILE A 545 -4.42 13.91 33.69
CA ILE A 545 -3.53 13.89 34.86
C ILE A 545 -4.29 13.23 36.02
N ASP A 546 -3.57 12.49 36.87
CA ASP A 546 -4.16 11.87 38.06
C ASP A 546 -4.78 12.92 38.98
N GLY A 547 -6.02 12.68 39.42
CA GLY A 547 -6.78 13.60 40.27
C GLY A 547 -7.47 14.75 39.52
N MET A 548 -7.30 14.85 38.20
CA MET A 548 -7.91 15.92 37.40
C MET A 548 -9.44 15.85 37.40
N VAL A 549 -10.09 17.01 37.39
CA VAL A 549 -11.54 17.14 37.27
C VAL A 549 -11.88 17.77 35.93
N VAL A 550 -12.75 17.13 35.17
CA VAL A 550 -12.95 17.41 33.74
C VAL A 550 -14.43 17.52 33.39
N SER A 551 -14.76 18.39 32.44
CA SER A 551 -16.11 18.46 31.87
C SER A 551 -16.44 17.23 31.02
N LYS A 552 -17.69 16.76 31.13
CA LYS A 552 -18.27 15.70 30.28
C LYS A 552 -18.12 15.96 28.76
N ARG A 553 -17.95 17.22 28.34
CA ARG A 553 -17.83 17.60 26.92
C ARG A 553 -16.47 17.27 26.30
N VAL A 554 -15.39 17.32 27.09
CA VAL A 554 -14.01 17.17 26.59
C VAL A 554 -13.40 15.83 26.95
N ILE A 555 -13.97 15.13 27.93
CA ILE A 555 -13.43 13.89 28.49
C ILE A 555 -13.18 12.82 27.43
N GLY A 556 -14.10 12.62 26.47
CA GLY A 556 -13.92 11.60 25.44
C GLY A 556 -12.67 11.81 24.59
N SER A 557 -12.38 13.07 24.23
CA SER A 557 -11.14 13.41 23.49
C SER A 557 -9.89 13.18 24.34
N LEU A 558 -9.93 13.57 25.61
CA LEU A 558 -8.79 13.41 26.52
C LEU A 558 -8.50 11.93 26.79
N ILE A 559 -9.53 11.09 26.95
CA ILE A 559 -9.38 9.63 27.10
C ILE A 559 -8.72 9.05 25.85
N ARG A 560 -9.22 9.36 24.66
CA ARG A 560 -8.65 8.86 23.40
C ARG A 560 -7.18 9.22 23.26
N GLN A 561 -6.84 10.49 23.44
CA GLN A 561 -5.46 10.97 23.34
C GLN A 561 -4.56 10.33 24.40
N THR A 562 -5.05 10.20 25.63
CA THR A 562 -4.33 9.54 26.73
C THR A 562 -4.06 8.08 26.42
N ALA A 563 -5.09 7.31 26.02
CA ALA A 563 -4.97 5.91 25.66
C ALA A 563 -4.02 5.70 24.48
N CYS A 564 -4.15 6.52 23.42
CA CYS A 564 -3.27 6.46 22.25
C CYS A 564 -1.81 6.75 22.63
N ASN A 565 -1.55 7.78 23.44
CA ASN A 565 -0.20 8.12 23.89
C ASN A 565 0.42 7.03 24.78
N MET A 566 -0.35 6.49 25.73
CA MET A 566 0.09 5.36 26.57
C MET A 566 0.47 4.15 25.71
N ALA A 567 -0.37 3.80 24.74
CA ALA A 567 -0.13 2.67 23.85
C ALA A 567 1.06 2.90 22.91
N LYS A 568 1.16 4.09 22.31
CA LYS A 568 2.30 4.49 21.47
C LYS A 568 3.60 4.48 22.26
N ARG A 569 3.61 4.96 23.51
CA ARG A 569 4.81 4.93 24.35
C ARG A 569 5.24 3.50 24.67
N LYS A 570 4.30 2.62 25.05
CA LYS A 570 4.59 1.20 25.29
C LYS A 570 5.17 0.51 24.05
N ARG A 571 4.64 0.82 22.86
CA ARG A 571 5.20 0.34 21.58
C ARG A 571 6.63 0.83 21.36
N LEU A 572 6.89 2.11 21.62
CA LEU A 572 8.22 2.72 21.43
C LEU A 572 9.26 2.26 22.46
N ASP A 573 8.84 1.86 23.66
CA ASP A 573 9.72 1.26 24.68
C ASP A 573 10.22 -0.14 24.28
N ASN A 574 9.51 -0.81 23.36
CA ASN A 574 9.93 -2.10 22.84
C ASN A 574 10.88 -1.91 21.65
N ASP A 575 12.17 -2.21 21.84
CA ASP A 575 13.20 -2.13 20.79
C ASP A 575 12.90 -3.00 19.55
N SER A 576 12.10 -4.05 19.73
CA SER A 576 11.67 -4.94 18.64
C SER A 576 10.42 -4.46 17.91
N TYR A 577 9.82 -3.34 18.34
CA TYR A 577 8.62 -2.81 17.69
C TYR A 577 8.92 -2.30 16.29
N GLN A 578 8.14 -2.79 15.34
CA GLN A 578 8.14 -2.34 13.95
C GLN A 578 6.84 -1.58 13.67
N PRO A 579 6.90 -0.33 13.20
CA PRO A 579 5.72 0.42 12.78
C PRO A 579 4.94 -0.29 11.67
N PRO A 580 3.63 -0.02 11.51
CA PRO A 580 2.78 -0.70 10.54
C PRO A 580 3.33 -0.69 9.11
N HIS A 581 3.81 0.45 8.62
CA HIS A 581 4.36 0.59 7.28
C HIS A 581 5.65 -0.23 7.07
N VAL A 582 6.50 -0.31 8.09
CA VAL A 582 7.72 -1.16 8.05
C VAL A 582 7.33 -2.64 7.99
N ARG A 583 6.34 -3.05 8.79
CA ARG A 583 5.86 -4.44 8.77
C ARG A 583 5.27 -4.81 7.42
N ARG A 584 4.43 -3.96 6.83
CA ARG A 584 3.87 -4.19 5.49
C ARG A 584 4.99 -4.29 4.44
N ARG A 585 6.00 -3.41 4.50
CA ARG A 585 7.19 -3.48 3.64
C ARG A 585 7.93 -4.81 3.77
N ILE A 586 8.19 -5.28 4.99
CA ILE A 586 8.83 -6.58 5.24
C ILE A 586 7.97 -7.71 4.68
N LYS A 587 6.65 -7.69 4.90
CA LYS A 587 5.76 -8.71 4.34
C LYS A 587 5.77 -8.73 2.81
N ILE A 588 5.87 -7.57 2.17
CA ILE A 588 6.01 -7.47 0.70
C ILE A 588 7.35 -8.06 0.25
N GLN A 589 8.43 -7.82 0.98
CA GLN A 589 9.73 -8.44 0.71
C GLN A 589 9.68 -9.96 0.88
N GLU A 590 9.02 -10.48 1.90
CA GLU A 590 8.80 -11.93 2.08
C GLU A 590 8.06 -12.53 0.87
N ILE A 591 6.96 -11.90 0.46
CA ILE A 591 6.19 -12.30 -0.73
C ILE A 591 7.09 -12.30 -1.97
N MET A 592 7.87 -11.23 -2.17
CA MET A 592 8.82 -11.16 -3.28
C MET A 592 9.82 -12.32 -3.27
N HIS A 593 10.47 -12.60 -2.14
CA HIS A 593 11.47 -13.67 -2.06
C HIS A 593 10.87 -15.06 -2.25
N LYS A 594 9.64 -15.28 -1.77
CA LYS A 594 8.93 -16.57 -1.84
C LYS A 594 8.34 -16.87 -3.22
N TYR A 595 7.91 -15.82 -3.93
CA TYR A 595 7.15 -15.95 -5.17
C TYR A 595 7.83 -15.34 -6.40
N LYS A 596 9.04 -14.78 -6.30
CA LYS A 596 9.77 -14.29 -7.48
C LYS A 596 9.94 -15.40 -8.53
N LYS A 597 9.76 -15.04 -9.80
CA LYS A 597 10.21 -15.85 -10.93
C LYS A 597 11.62 -15.38 -11.32
N ASP A 598 12.58 -16.30 -11.34
CA ASP A 598 13.92 -16.02 -11.86
C ASP A 598 13.87 -16.09 -13.40
N LEU A 599 13.48 -14.98 -14.03
CA LEU A 599 13.37 -14.83 -15.48
C LEU A 599 14.50 -13.96 -16.03
N THR A 600 14.99 -14.28 -17.22
CA THR A 600 15.76 -13.33 -18.02
C THR A 600 14.88 -12.16 -18.48
N GLU A 601 15.48 -11.06 -18.93
CA GLU A 601 14.73 -9.90 -19.43
C GLU A 601 13.80 -10.29 -20.60
N ALA A 602 14.29 -11.12 -21.53
CA ALA A 602 13.49 -11.60 -22.66
C ALA A 602 12.32 -12.49 -22.22
N GLU A 603 12.53 -13.39 -21.26
CA GLU A 603 11.47 -14.25 -20.72
C GLU A 603 10.44 -13.45 -19.92
N MET A 604 10.88 -12.43 -19.17
CA MET A 604 9.98 -11.53 -18.44
C MET A 604 9.09 -10.75 -19.41
N LEU A 605 9.66 -10.20 -20.49
CA LEU A 605 8.89 -9.53 -21.53
C LEU A 605 7.92 -10.50 -22.20
N ALA A 606 8.35 -11.73 -22.51
CA ALA A 606 7.47 -12.75 -23.06
C ALA A 606 6.32 -13.13 -22.11
N ASP A 607 6.57 -13.27 -20.80
CA ASP A 607 5.54 -13.54 -19.78
C ASP A 607 4.57 -12.37 -19.65
N LEU A 608 5.07 -11.13 -19.71
CA LEU A 608 4.24 -9.92 -19.67
C LEU A 608 3.29 -9.84 -20.87
N PHE A 609 3.75 -10.21 -22.07
CA PHE A 609 2.96 -10.09 -23.30
C PHE A 609 2.11 -11.32 -23.63
N LYS A 610 2.22 -12.40 -22.84
CA LYS A 610 1.26 -13.50 -22.95
C LYS A 610 -0.11 -13.05 -22.45
N PRO A 611 -1.20 -13.37 -23.18
CA PRO A 611 -2.54 -13.17 -22.66
C PRO A 611 -2.73 -14.02 -21.39
N SER A 612 -3.34 -13.44 -20.36
CA SER A 612 -3.80 -14.22 -19.21
C SER A 612 -4.93 -15.14 -19.67
N ILE A 613 -4.77 -16.46 -19.50
CA ILE A 613 -5.77 -17.48 -19.89
C ILE A 613 -6.89 -17.53 -18.85
#